data_AF-A0A0P1AGF6-F1
#
_entry.id   AF-A0A0P1AGF6-F1
#
_cell.length_a   1.000
_cell.length_b   1.000
_cell.length_c   1.000
_cell.angle_alpha   90.00
_cell.angle_beta   90.00
_cell.angle_gamma   90.00
#
_symmetry.space_group_name_H-M   'P 1'
#
loop_
_entity.id
_entity.type
_entity.pdbx_description
1 polymer ?
#
loop_
_entity_poly.entity_id
_entity_poly.type
_entity_poly.pdbx_seq_one_letter_code
_entity_poly.pdbx_strand_id
1 'polypeptide(L)'
;MCFFELRATWNCIATAHLPPVRPEWSVQKCVVYDIWGVMCAVTLHFIWSDRNRCHFEGRLPTPAVSAFAVILTTFSAHVRYCMRRVYVDKEDTVSLQAVLERLKCAHNVGSCMDTHSGLFLIRKKHVV
;
A
#
# COMPACT_ATOMS: atom_id res chain seq x y z
N MET A 1 -12.29 9.20 1.71
CA MET A 1 -12.96 8.19 2.58
C MET A 1 -11.88 7.25 3.11
N CYS A 2 -11.90 6.92 4.41
CA CYS A 2 -10.77 6.32 5.15
C CYS A 2 -11.18 5.00 5.80
N PHE A 3 -10.33 3.96 5.77
CA PHE A 3 -10.56 2.69 6.49
C PHE A 3 -10.58 2.85 8.01
N PHE A 4 -9.91 3.91 8.49
CA PHE A 4 -9.73 4.18 9.90
C PHE A 4 -10.72 5.25 10.37
N GLU A 5 -11.10 5.16 11.65
CA GLU A 5 -11.95 6.15 12.31
C GLU A 5 -11.25 7.50 12.35
N LEU A 6 -9.94 7.48 12.62
CA LEU A 6 -9.08 8.64 12.69
C LEU A 6 -8.26 8.80 11.41
N ARG A 7 -7.96 10.05 11.06
CA ARG A 7 -7.01 10.35 9.98
C ARG A 7 -5.62 9.88 10.42
N ALA A 8 -4.97 9.09 9.59
CA ALA A 8 -3.59 8.69 9.83
C ALA A 8 -2.67 9.93 9.89
N THR A 9 -1.84 9.98 10.93
CA THR A 9 -0.85 11.04 11.12
C THR A 9 0.54 10.53 10.74
N TRP A 10 1.51 11.44 10.65
CA TRP A 10 2.91 11.04 10.51
C TRP A 10 3.35 10.09 11.63
N ASN A 11 2.89 10.32 12.88
CA ASN A 11 3.21 9.44 13.99
C ASN A 11 2.69 8.01 13.75
N CYS A 12 1.47 7.88 13.18
CA CYS A 12 0.94 6.57 12.81
C CYS A 12 1.84 5.86 11.80
N ILE A 13 2.34 6.59 10.80
CA ILE A 13 3.21 6.04 9.76
C ILE A 13 4.56 5.65 10.36
N ALA A 14 5.21 6.57 11.08
CA ALA A 14 6.56 6.42 11.62
C ALA A 14 6.68 5.30 12.67
N THR A 15 5.60 5.01 13.40
CA THR A 15 5.57 3.96 14.43
C THR A 15 4.86 2.69 13.98
N ALA A 16 4.38 2.65 12.73
CA ALA A 16 3.47 1.60 12.23
C ALA A 16 2.27 1.36 13.17
N HIS A 17 1.82 2.40 13.89
CA HIS A 17 0.65 2.31 14.75
C HIS A 17 -0.57 1.91 13.93
N LEU A 18 -1.36 0.98 14.46
CA LEU A 18 -2.58 0.46 13.84
C LEU A 18 -3.77 1.30 14.31
N PRO A 19 -4.27 2.26 13.52
CA PRO A 19 -5.39 3.10 13.94
C PRO A 19 -6.67 2.26 14.02
N PRO A 20 -7.64 2.63 14.87
CA PRO A 20 -8.92 1.94 14.92
C PRO A 20 -9.59 1.87 13.54
N VAL A 21 -9.91 0.65 13.11
CA VAL A 21 -10.62 0.38 11.85
C VAL A 21 -12.10 0.68 12.05
N ARG A 22 -12.74 1.33 11.07
CA ARG A 22 -14.17 1.63 11.14
C ARG A 22 -14.99 0.33 11.22
N PRO A 23 -16.15 0.33 11.90
CA PRO A 23 -16.98 -0.87 12.04
C PRO A 23 -17.35 -1.57 10.71
N GLU A 24 -17.56 -0.78 9.65
CA GLU A 24 -17.83 -1.25 8.27
C GLU A 24 -16.72 -2.15 7.69
N TRP A 25 -15.49 -2.06 8.19
CA TRP A 25 -14.33 -2.86 7.75
C TRP A 25 -13.91 -3.90 8.79
N SER A 26 -14.72 -4.14 9.82
CA SER A 26 -14.39 -5.07 10.92
C SER A 26 -14.09 -6.48 10.42
N VAL A 27 -14.84 -6.96 9.42
CA VAL A 27 -14.65 -8.27 8.79
C VAL A 27 -13.28 -8.36 8.08
N GLN A 28 -12.86 -7.29 7.40
CA GLN A 28 -11.59 -7.24 6.67
C GLN A 28 -10.44 -6.63 7.48
N LYS A 29 -10.58 -6.51 8.81
CA LYS A 29 -9.65 -5.77 9.67
C LYS A 29 -8.20 -6.23 9.53
N CYS A 30 -7.97 -7.54 9.49
CA CYS A 30 -6.62 -8.10 9.33
C CYS A 30 -6.01 -7.64 8.00
N VAL A 31 -6.78 -7.71 6.91
CA VAL A 31 -6.32 -7.29 5.58
C VAL A 31 -6.04 -5.80 5.52
N VAL A 32 -6.89 -4.97 6.13
CA VAL A 32 -6.67 -3.53 6.24
C VAL A 32 -5.36 -3.23 6.96
N TYR A 33 -5.07 -3.94 8.06
CA TYR A 33 -3.82 -3.75 8.81
C TYR A 33 -2.59 -4.25 8.07
N ASP A 34 -2.67 -5.38 7.38
CA ASP A 34 -1.55 -5.88 6.58
C ASP A 34 -1.20 -4.90 5.46
N ILE A 35 -2.22 -4.41 4.74
CA ILE A 35 -2.03 -3.44 3.66
C ILE A 35 -1.51 -2.10 4.19
N TRP A 36 -2.01 -1.65 5.34
CA TRP A 36 -1.49 -0.47 6.03
C TRP A 36 -0.01 -0.63 6.41
N GLY A 37 0.34 -1.76 7.03
CA GLY A 37 1.71 -2.08 7.42
C GLY A 37 2.66 -2.08 6.22
N VAL A 38 2.25 -2.67 5.10
CA VAL A 38 3.03 -2.65 3.85
C VAL A 38 3.22 -1.22 3.35
N MET A 39 2.17 -0.39 3.34
CA MET A 39 2.28 1.01 2.92
C MET A 39 3.25 1.80 3.81
N CYS A 40 3.16 1.63 5.13
CA CYS A 40 4.08 2.26 6.09
C CYS A 40 5.52 1.81 5.86
N ALA A 41 5.76 0.50 5.75
CA ALA A 41 7.09 -0.07 5.55
C ALA A 41 7.76 0.45 4.27
N VAL A 42 7.04 0.41 3.14
CA VAL A 42 7.53 0.90 1.84
C VAL A 42 7.82 2.40 1.89
N THR A 43 6.91 3.19 2.48
CA THR A 43 7.07 4.64 2.59
C THR A 43 8.28 5.01 3.45
N LEU A 44 8.43 4.41 4.62
CA LEU A 44 9.56 4.66 5.51
C LEU A 44 10.88 4.22 4.89
N HIS A 45 10.90 3.05 4.25
CA HIS A 45 12.08 2.57 3.54
C HIS A 45 12.53 3.56 2.46
N PHE A 46 11.60 4.08 1.66
CA PHE A 46 11.91 5.11 0.67
C PHE A 46 12.47 6.38 1.32
N ILE A 47 11.79 6.94 2.32
CA ILE A 47 12.18 8.20 2.97
C ILE A 47 13.59 8.09 3.57
N TRP A 48 13.88 7.00 4.28
CA TRP A 48 15.21 6.80 4.86
C TRP A 48 16.28 6.59 3.80
N SER A 49 16.00 5.83 2.74
CA SER A 49 16.94 5.60 1.65
C SER A 49 17.23 6.89 0.88
N ASP A 50 16.20 7.68 0.57
CA ASP A 50 16.35 8.95 -0.14
C ASP A 50 17.12 9.97 0.69
N ARG A 51 16.80 10.10 1.98
CA ARG A 51 17.55 10.94 2.93
C ARG A 51 19.02 10.54 2.97
N ASN A 52 19.32 9.25 3.09
CA ASN A 52 20.70 8.77 3.16
C ASN A 52 21.47 9.08 1.87
N ARG A 53 20.86 8.89 0.71
CA ARG A 53 21.46 9.27 -0.58
C ARG A 53 21.74 10.77 -0.66
N CYS A 54 20.82 11.61 -0.20
CA CYS A 54 21.04 13.05 -0.18
C CYS A 54 22.21 13.42 0.74
N HIS A 55 22.25 12.84 1.94
CA HIS A 55 23.24 13.18 2.95
C HIS A 55 24.64 12.65 2.64
N PHE A 56 24.75 11.39 2.19
CA PHE A 56 26.04 10.72 2.01
C PHE A 56 26.56 10.75 0.56
N GLU A 57 25.68 10.84 -0.44
CA GLU A 57 26.09 10.91 -1.86
C GLU A 57 26.00 12.33 -2.43
N GLY A 58 25.57 13.32 -1.64
CA GLY A 58 25.40 14.71 -2.08
C GLY A 58 24.34 14.89 -3.18
N ARG A 59 23.41 13.93 -3.32
CA ARG A 59 22.32 14.03 -4.30
C ARG A 59 21.25 14.99 -3.83
N LEU A 60 20.50 15.53 -4.79
CA LEU A 60 19.29 16.30 -4.48
C LEU A 60 18.14 15.36 -4.06
N PRO A 61 17.22 15.81 -3.20
CA PRO A 61 16.03 15.07 -2.83
C PRO A 61 15.23 14.62 -4.05
N THR A 62 14.67 13.41 -3.99
CA THR A 62 13.80 12.94 -5.07
C THR A 62 12.55 13.83 -5.15
N PRO A 63 12.18 14.36 -6.34
CA PRO A 63 10.96 15.15 -6.48
C PRO A 63 9.73 14.36 -6.03
N ALA A 64 8.75 15.05 -5.42
CA ALA A 64 7.60 14.41 -4.78
C ALA A 64 6.84 13.45 -5.70
N VAL A 65 6.59 13.83 -6.95
CA VAL A 65 5.89 12.99 -7.93
C VAL A 65 6.65 11.68 -8.19
N SER A 66 7.97 11.76 -8.38
CA SER A 66 8.83 10.59 -8.57
C SER A 66 8.88 9.69 -7.33
N ALA A 67 8.91 10.29 -6.14
CA ALA A 67 8.85 9.56 -4.88
C ALA A 67 7.54 8.77 -4.75
N PHE A 68 6.39 9.41 -5.04
CA PHE A 68 5.10 8.73 -5.02
C PHE A 68 5.04 7.58 -6.04
N ALA A 69 5.57 7.75 -7.25
CA ALA A 69 5.60 6.70 -8.25
C ALA A 69 6.38 5.47 -7.77
N VAL A 70 7.56 5.66 -7.15
CA VAL A 70 8.39 4.59 -6.60
C VAL A 70 7.69 3.89 -5.43
N ILE A 71 7.13 4.66 -4.49
CA ILE A 71 6.42 4.13 -3.32
C ILE A 71 5.23 3.29 -3.76
N LEU A 72 4.35 3.82 -4.64
CA LEU A 72 3.13 3.13 -5.06
C LEU A 72 3.43 1.90 -5.92
N THR A 73 4.46 1.96 -6.78
CA THR A 73 4.91 0.79 -7.56
C THR A 73 5.45 -0.30 -6.64
N THR A 74 6.28 0.05 -5.66
CA THR A 74 6.83 -0.91 -4.69
C THR A 74 5.72 -1.51 -3.83
N PHE A 75 4.81 -0.67 -3.34
CA PHE A 75 3.60 -1.09 -2.62
C PHE A 75 2.79 -2.11 -3.43
N SER A 76 2.53 -1.84 -4.72
CA SER A 76 1.80 -2.77 -5.59
C SER A 76 2.48 -4.15 -5.71
N ALA A 77 3.82 -4.19 -5.71
CA ALA A 77 4.57 -5.43 -5.75
C ALA A 77 4.37 -6.27 -4.48
N HIS A 78 4.34 -5.62 -3.31
CA HIS A 78 4.04 -6.27 -2.04
C HIS A 78 2.60 -6.71 -1.93
N VAL A 79 1.63 -5.90 -2.38
CA VAL A 79 0.22 -6.31 -2.45
C VAL A 79 0.07 -7.60 -3.26
N ARG A 80 0.67 -7.65 -4.46
CA ARG A 80 0.66 -8.88 -5.28
C ARG A 80 1.37 -10.06 -4.61
N TYR A 81 2.40 -9.81 -3.80
CA TYR A 81 3.02 -10.85 -3.00
C TYR A 81 2.03 -11.40 -1.96
N CYS A 82 1.35 -10.53 -1.20
CA CYS A 82 0.32 -10.92 -0.24
C CYS A 82 -0.79 -11.74 -0.91
N MET A 83 -1.29 -11.28 -2.07
CA MET A 83 -2.30 -12.02 -2.83
C MET A 83 -1.84 -13.41 -3.29
N ARG A 84 -0.54 -13.63 -3.53
CA ARG A 84 -0.01 -14.93 -4.00
C ARG A 84 0.36 -15.90 -2.87
N ARG A 85 0.67 -15.38 -1.69
CA ARG A 85 1.34 -16.15 -0.62
C ARG A 85 0.61 -16.15 0.70
N VAL A 86 -0.16 -15.10 1.00
CA VAL A 86 -0.82 -14.90 2.29
C VAL A 86 -2.31 -15.18 2.14
N TYR A 87 -2.97 -14.55 1.16
CA TYR A 87 -4.40 -14.71 0.91
C TYR A 87 -4.65 -15.70 -0.22
N VAL A 88 -4.34 -16.97 0.02
CA VAL A 88 -4.48 -18.04 -0.99
C VAL A 88 -5.91 -18.55 -1.06
N ASP A 89 -6.64 -18.48 0.06
CA ASP A 89 -8.03 -18.90 0.15
C ASP A 89 -8.98 -17.90 -0.51
N LYS A 90 -10.11 -18.41 -1.01
CA LYS A 90 -11.08 -17.60 -1.75
C LYS A 90 -11.67 -16.46 -0.91
N GLU A 91 -11.96 -16.71 0.37
CA GLU A 91 -12.55 -15.71 1.28
C GLU A 91 -11.60 -14.55 1.57
N ASP A 92 -10.33 -14.87 1.81
CA ASP A 92 -9.27 -13.89 2.03
C ASP A 92 -8.98 -13.06 0.77
N THR A 93 -9.01 -13.71 -0.39
CA THR A 93 -8.86 -13.02 -1.68
C THR A 93 -9.99 -12.02 -1.92
N VAL A 94 -11.23 -12.39 -1.58
CA VAL A 94 -12.40 -11.49 -1.69
C VAL A 94 -12.25 -10.31 -0.73
N SER A 95 -11.82 -10.55 0.51
CA SER A 95 -11.57 -9.51 1.51
C SER A 95 -10.51 -8.52 1.05
N LEU A 96 -9.40 -9.01 0.48
CA LEU A 96 -8.38 -8.15 -0.11
C LEU A 96 -8.88 -7.38 -1.32
N GLN A 97 -9.63 -8.00 -2.23
CA GLN A 97 -10.19 -7.30 -3.38
C GLN A 97 -11.10 -6.15 -2.94
N ALA A 98 -11.94 -6.36 -1.92
CA ALA A 98 -12.81 -5.31 -1.38
C ALA A 98 -11.99 -4.11 -0.84
N VAL A 99 -10.89 -4.38 -0.13
CA VAL A 99 -9.97 -3.34 0.36
C VAL A 99 -9.29 -2.61 -0.82
N LEU A 100 -8.86 -3.33 -1.86
CA LEU A 100 -8.21 -2.72 -3.04
C LEU A 100 -9.18 -1.86 -3.86
N GLU A 101 -10.42 -2.31 -4.08
CA GLU A 101 -11.46 -1.50 -4.75
C GLU A 101 -11.74 -0.23 -3.95
N ARG A 102 -11.73 -0.32 -2.61
CA ARG A 102 -11.89 0.85 -1.78
C ARG A 102 -10.72 1.81 -1.86
N LEU A 103 -9.49 1.30 -1.89
CA LEU A 103 -8.28 2.10 -2.10
C LEU A 103 -8.32 2.83 -3.44
N LYS A 104 -8.86 2.18 -4.47
CA LYS A 104 -9.04 2.78 -5.80
C LYS A 104 -9.93 4.03 -5.77
N CYS A 105 -10.92 4.08 -4.87
CA CYS A 105 -11.74 5.28 -4.71
C CYS A 105 -11.02 6.45 -4.00
N ALA A 106 -9.79 6.27 -3.50
CA ALA A 106 -9.04 7.33 -2.85
C ALA A 106 -8.23 8.13 -3.89
N HIS A 107 -8.56 9.40 -4.10
CA HIS A 107 -8.04 10.27 -5.17
C HIS A 107 -6.59 10.01 -5.62
N ASN A 108 -5.61 10.05 -4.71
CA ASN A 108 -4.19 9.92 -5.07
C ASN A 108 -3.75 8.49 -5.37
N VAL A 109 -4.28 7.50 -4.62
CA VAL A 109 -3.96 6.09 -4.82
C VAL A 109 -4.72 5.56 -6.04
N GLY A 110 -5.99 5.94 -6.16
CA GLY A 110 -6.89 5.67 -7.28
C GLY A 110 -6.32 6.10 -8.61
N SER A 111 -5.90 7.36 -8.74
CA SER A 111 -5.30 7.86 -9.99
C SER A 111 -4.07 7.02 -10.41
N CYS A 112 -3.23 6.61 -9.46
CA CYS A 112 -2.10 5.73 -9.74
C CYS A 112 -2.54 4.31 -10.15
N MET A 113 -3.51 3.74 -9.43
CA MET A 113 -4.09 2.42 -9.72
C MET A 113 -4.79 2.38 -11.08
N ASP A 114 -5.46 3.46 -11.48
CA ASP A 114 -6.13 3.58 -12.78
C ASP A 114 -5.12 3.67 -13.91
N THR A 115 -4.12 4.55 -13.76
CA THR A 115 -3.05 4.74 -14.75
C THR A 115 -2.22 3.46 -14.93
N HIS A 116 -2.06 2.67 -13.87
CA HIS A 116 -1.24 1.47 -13.85
C HIS A 116 -2.00 0.23 -13.36
N SER A 117 -3.18 -0.02 -13.93
CA SER A 117 -4.06 -1.13 -13.52
C SER A 117 -3.36 -2.50 -13.47
N GLY A 118 -2.41 -2.74 -14.38
CA GLY A 118 -1.57 -3.94 -14.40
C GLY A 118 -0.67 -4.15 -13.18
N LEU A 119 -0.44 -3.12 -12.36
CA LEU A 119 0.39 -3.21 -11.15
C LEU A 119 -0.31 -3.93 -9.99
N PHE A 120 -1.63 -3.89 -9.93
CA PHE A 120 -2.42 -4.51 -8.85
C PHE A 120 -3.09 -5.82 -9.26
N LEU A 121 -2.94 -6.24 -10.51
CA LEU A 121 -3.48 -7.50 -11.02
C LEU A 121 -2.48 -8.65 -10.80
N ILE A 122 -2.96 -9.79 -10.28
CA ILE A 122 -2.25 -11.06 -10.41
C ILE A 122 -2.55 -11.63 -11.78
N ARG A 123 -1.53 -11.80 -12.62
CA ARG A 123 -1.63 -12.63 -13.81
C ARG A 123 -1.75 -14.08 -13.36
N LYS A 124 -2.86 -14.75 -13.67
CA LYS A 124 -2.97 -16.20 -13.52
C LYS A 124 -1.86 -16.82 -14.37
N LYS A 125 -1.08 -17.74 -13.80
CA LYS A 125 -0.18 -18.56 -14.60
C LYS A 125 -1.05 -19.31 -15.61
N HIS A 126 -0.83 -19.11 -16.91
CA HIS A 126 -1.37 -20.04 -17.90
C HIS A 126 -0.77 -21.40 -17.59
N VAL A 127 -1.61 -22.34 -17.17
CA VAL A 127 -1.24 -23.75 -17.18
C VAL A 127 -1.31 -24.14 -18.65
N VAL A 128 -0.13 -24.27 -19.27
CA VAL A 128 0.04 -24.87 -20.60
C VAL A 128 0.18 -26.36 -20.41
#